data_AF-A0A3A0VA11-F1
#
_entry.id   AF-A0A3A0VA11-F1
#
_cell.length_a   1.000
_cell.length_b   1.000
_cell.length_c   1.000
_cell.angle_alpha   90.00
_cell.angle_beta   90.00
_cell.angle_gamma   90.00
#
_symmetry.space_group_name_H-M   'P 1'
#
loop_
_entity.id
_entity.type
_entity.pdbx_description
1 polymer ?
#
loop_
_entity_poly.entity_id
_entity_poly.type
_entity_poly.pdbx_seq_one_letter_code
_entity_poly.pdbx_strand_id
1 'polypeptide(L)' 'MKIIQLEYFVAVVKYNSFTKAANFLHISQPSLTTTIKKMEADLGYDLFMRTTKDIKITEKGMHFYNYARQLIHQY' A
#
# COMPACT_ATOMS: atom_id res chain seq x y z
N MET A 1 6.89 -11.03 3.59
CA MET A 1 6.11 -9.82 3.92
C MET A 1 6.37 -9.41 5.37
N LYS A 2 6.49 -8.11 5.68
CA LYS A 2 6.75 -7.57 7.04
C LYS A 2 5.63 -6.61 7.48
N ILE A 3 5.42 -6.41 8.79
CA ILE A 3 4.37 -5.49 9.32
C ILE A 3 4.49 -4.08 8.73
N ILE A 4 5.70 -3.52 8.67
CA ILE A 4 5.95 -2.19 8.08
C ILE A 4 5.44 -2.07 6.63
N GLN A 5 5.48 -3.15 5.85
CA GLN A 5 4.98 -3.17 4.48
C GLN A 5 3.44 -3.09 4.46
N LEU A 6 2.76 -3.72 5.43
CA LEU A 6 1.32 -3.62 5.59
C LEU A 6 0.91 -2.20 6.00
N GLU A 7 1.64 -1.57 6.92
CA GLU A 7 1.42 -0.18 7.32
C GLU A 7 1.57 0.78 6.13
N TYR A 8 2.60 0.56 5.31
CA TYR A 8 2.83 1.34 4.09
C TYR A 8 1.66 1.20 3.11
N PHE A 9 1.21 -0.03 2.87
CA PHE A 9 0.05 -0.28 2.02
C PHE A 9 -1.22 0.39 2.57
N VAL A 10 -1.52 0.21 3.86
CA VAL A 10 -2.68 0.81 4.53
C VAL A 10 -2.63 2.34 4.47
N ALA A 11 -1.45 2.94 4.62
CA ALA A 11 -1.27 4.38 4.48
C ALA A 11 -1.58 4.87 3.06
N VAL A 12 -1.09 4.18 2.02
CA VAL A 12 -1.40 4.56 0.62
C VAL A 12 -2.89 4.48 0.34
N VAL A 13 -3.59 3.44 0.83
CA VAL A 13 -5.05 3.34 0.74
C VAL A 13 -5.73 4.50 1.45
N LYS A 14 -5.33 4.78 2.71
CA LYS A 14 -5.93 5.84 3.54
C LYS A 14 -5.82 7.23 2.91
N TYR A 15 -4.65 7.56 2.36
CA TYR A 15 -4.39 8.88 1.79
C TYR A 15 -4.74 9.00 0.31
N ASN A 16 -5.09 7.88 -0.34
CA ASN A 16 -5.28 7.76 -1.78
C ASN A 16 -4.18 8.49 -2.58
N SER A 17 -2.94 8.41 -2.12
CA SER A 17 -1.80 9.13 -2.69
C SER A 17 -0.49 8.61 -2.11
N PHE A 18 0.43 8.20 -3.00
CA PHE A 18 1.78 7.81 -2.60
C PHE A 18 2.56 8.97 -1.96
N THR A 19 2.41 10.19 -2.47
CA THR A 19 3.12 11.36 -1.93
C THR A 19 2.61 11.72 -0.54
N LYS A 20 1.30 11.80 -0.34
CA LYS A 20 0.73 12.11 0.99
C LYS A 20 1.05 11.01 2.01
N ALA A 21 0.96 9.74 1.59
CA ALA A 21 1.31 8.61 2.45
C ALA A 21 2.80 8.63 2.85
N ALA A 22 3.70 8.88 1.90
CA ALA A 22 5.14 8.96 2.18
C ALA A 22 5.47 10.11 3.16
N ASN A 23 4.85 11.27 2.98
CA ASN A 23 5.00 12.40 3.89
C ASN A 23 4.49 12.06 5.30
N PHE A 24 3.33 11.40 5.40
CA PHE A 24 2.79 10.94 6.69
C PHE A 24 3.70 9.91 7.38
N LEU A 25 4.30 9.01 6.61
CA LEU A 25 5.21 7.97 7.09
C LEU A 25 6.65 8.49 7.32
N HIS A 26 6.92 9.77 7.03
CA HIS A 26 8.25 10.37 7.10
C HIS A 26 9.32 9.61 6.27
N ILE A 27 8.94 9.12 5.10
CA ILE A 27 9.85 8.45 4.15
C ILE A 27 9.77 9.08 2.76
N SER A 28 10.70 8.69 1.88
CA SER A 28 10.66 9.12 0.49
C SER A 28 9.56 8.38 -0.29
N GLN A 29 8.86 9.11 -1.16
CA GLN A 29 7.85 8.55 -2.06
C GLN A 29 8.39 7.43 -2.99
N PRO A 30 9.64 7.51 -3.53
CA PRO A 30 10.22 6.41 -4.29
C PRO A 30 10.42 5.13 -3.47
N SER A 31 10.80 5.24 -2.20
CA SER A 31 10.95 4.10 -1.29
C SER A 31 9.61 3.41 -1.03
N LEU A 32 8.56 4.21 -0.75
CA LEU A 32 7.20 3.70 -0.58
C LEU A 32 6.71 2.99 -1.84
N THR A 33 6.87 3.63 -3.01
CA THR A 33 6.47 3.05 -4.30
C THR A 33 7.18 1.74 -4.59
N THR A 34 8.48 1.67 -4.35
CA THR A 34 9.29 0.47 -4.55
C THR A 34 8.84 -0.65 -3.63
N THR A 35 8.52 -0.32 -2.37
CA THR A 35 8.03 -1.30 -1.40
C THR A 35 6.69 -1.87 -1.82
N ILE A 36 5.73 -1.03 -2.22
CA ILE A 36 4.42 -1.51 -2.70
C ILE A 36 4.58 -2.37 -3.97
N LYS A 37 5.41 -1.96 -4.93
CA LYS A 37 5.66 -2.76 -6.14
C LYS A 37 6.24 -4.15 -5.81
N LYS A 38 7.14 -4.23 -4.84
CA LYS A 38 7.67 -5.52 -4.37
C LYS A 38 6.58 -6.37 -3.72
N MET A 39 5.70 -5.77 -2.92
CA MET A 39 4.55 -6.49 -2.38
C MET A 39 3.63 -7.02 -3.46
N GLU A 40 3.31 -6.19 -4.47
CA GLU A 40 2.47 -6.58 -5.61
C GLU A 40 3.10 -7.77 -6.37
N ALA A 41 4.43 -7.75 -6.57
CA ALA A 41 5.17 -8.85 -7.18
C ALA A 41 5.14 -10.13 -6.33
N ASP A 42 5.38 -10.03 -5.02
CA ASP A 42 5.36 -11.16 -4.09
C ASP A 42 3.96 -11.79 -3.97
N LEU A 43 2.91 -10.96 -4.07
CA LEU A 43 1.51 -11.39 -4.03
C LEU A 43 1.02 -11.97 -5.37
N GLY A 44 1.69 -11.64 -6.48
CA GLY A 44 1.29 -12.03 -7.83
C GLY A 44 0.06 -11.27 -8.36
N TYR A 45 -0.28 -10.12 -7.77
CA TYR A 45 -1.36 -9.26 -8.23
C TYR A 45 -1.18 -7.80 -7.80
N ASP A 46 -1.76 -6.89 -8.58
CA ASP A 46 -1.71 -5.46 -8.28
C ASP A 46 -2.66 -5.10 -7.12
N LEU A 47 -2.14 -4.30 -6.19
CA LEU A 47 -2.89 -3.72 -5.07
C LEU A 47 -3.51 -2.39 -5.48
N PHE A 48 -2.87 -1.67 -6.40
CA PHE A 48 -3.35 -0.40 -6.93
C PHE A 48 -3.38 -0.37 -8.45
N MET A 49 -4.49 0.13 -9.00
CA MET A 49 -4.56 0.64 -10.37
C MET A 49 -4.00 2.06 -10.39
N ARG A 50 -2.91 2.26 -11.14
CA ARG A 50 -2.24 3.55 -11.28
C ARG A 50 -2.50 4.10 -12.68
N THR A 51 -3.15 5.25 -12.75
CA THR A 51 -3.23 6.05 -13.98
C THR A 51 -2.32 7.26 -13.84
N THR A 52 -2.09 8.00 -14.93
CA THR A 52 -1.31 9.24 -14.90
C THR A 52 -1.93 10.34 -14.03
N LYS A 53 -3.23 10.25 -13.72
CA LYS A 53 -3.97 11.26 -12.95
C LYS A 53 -4.39 10.80 -11.56
N ASP A 54 -4.70 9.52 -11.41
CA ASP A 54 -5.28 8.97 -10.18
C ASP A 54 -4.73 7.60 -9.82
N ILE A 55 -4.73 7.35 -8.52
CA ILE A 55 -4.54 6.03 -7.92
C ILE A 55 -5.89 5.52 -7.42
N LYS A 56 -6.16 4.23 -7.66
CA LYS A 56 -7.31 3.53 -7.11
C LYS A 56 -6.87 2.17 -6.58
N ILE A 57 -7.45 1.74 -5.47
CA ILE A 57 -7.27 0.37 -4.98
C ILE A 57 -7.94 -0.62 -5.93
N THR A 58 -7.35 -1.79 -6.15
CA THR A 58 -7.99 -2.87 -6.92
C THR A 58 -8.96 -3.66 -6.06
N GLU A 59 -9.81 -4.50 -6.66
CA GLU A 59 -10.66 -5.43 -5.88
C GLU A 59 -9.81 -6.36 -5.01
N LYS A 60 -8.78 -6.98 -5.59
CA LYS A 60 -7.82 -7.80 -4.84
C LYS A 60 -7.09 -7.01 -3.75
N GLY A 61 -6.76 -5.75 -4.03
CA GLY A 61 -6.21 -4.81 -3.07
C GLY A 61 -7.17 -4.55 -1.90
N MET A 62 -8.47 -4.40 -2.16
CA MET A 62 -9.48 -4.18 -1.13
C MET A 62 -9.65 -5.41 -0.22
N HIS A 63 -9.66 -6.61 -0.80
CA HIS A 63 -9.64 -7.85 -0.01
C HIS A 63 -8.38 -7.93 0.86
N PHE A 64 -7.22 -7.63 0.28
CA PHE A 64 -5.96 -7.62 1.00
C PHE A 64 -5.90 -6.54 2.10
N TYR A 65 -6.53 -5.39 1.89
CA TYR A 65 -6.64 -4.31 2.88
C TYR A 65 -7.39 -4.74 4.14
N ASN A 66 -8.51 -5.42 3.97
CA ASN A 66 -9.26 -5.95 5.12
C ASN A 66 -8.42 -6.93 5.94
N TYR A 67 -7.70 -7.82 5.26
CA TYR A 67 -6.76 -8.76 5.89
C TYR A 67 -5.61 -8.04 6.59
N ALA A 68 -4.96 -7.08 5.93
CA ALA A 68 -3.84 -6.32 6.48
C ALA A 68 -4.24 -5.55 7.74
N ARG A 69 -5.43 -4.94 7.77
CA ARG A 69 -5.93 -4.23 8.96
C ARG A 69 -6.11 -5.15 10.15
N GLN A 70 -6.61 -6.38 9.94
CA GLN A 70 -6.79 -7.35 11.02
C GLN A 70 -5.43 -7.77 11.59
N LEU A 71 -4.46 -8.06 10.73
CA LEU A 71 -3.11 -8.42 11.16
C LEU A 71 -2.43 -7.31 11.95
N ILE A 72 -2.52 -6.06 11.51
CA ILE A 72 -1.90 -4.92 12.23
C ILE A 72 -2.50 -4.74 13.62
N HIS A 73 -3.78 -5.06 13.86
CA HIS A 73 -4.39 -4.93 15.19
C HIS A 73 -4.02 -6.07 16.15
N GLN A 74 -3.46 -7.17 15.65
CA GLN A 74 -3.10 -8.35 16.45
C GLN A 74 -1.64 -8.34 16.95
N TYR A 75 -0.84 -7.38 16.50
CA TYR A 75 0.56 -7.18 16.85
C TYR A 75 0.77 -5.81 17.49
#